data_AF-A0A1Y4W8N5-F1
#
_entry.id   AF-A0A1Y4W8N5-F1
#
_cell.length_a   1.000
_cell.length_b   1.000
_cell.length_c   1.000
_cell.angle_alpha   90.00
_cell.angle_beta   90.00
_cell.angle_gamma   90.00
#
_symmetry.space_group_name_H-M   'P 1'
#
loop_
_entity.id
_entity.type
_entity.pdbx_description
1 polymer ?
#
loop_
_entity_poly.entity_id
_entity_poly.type
_entity_poly.pdbx_seq_one_letter_code
_entity_poly.pdbx_strand_id
1 'polypeptide(L)' 'MREKKNLRRVTLLVTAQTAYNLDRLAAMCGYREPGHVVDKLVREKMLELNGGKRHERNEN' A
#
# COMPACT_ATOMS: atom_id res chain seq x y z
N MET A 1 -6.13 20.74 -11.17
CA MET A 1 -5.62 19.35 -11.11
C MET A 1 -4.89 19.20 -9.78
N ARG A 2 -5.39 18.40 -8.83
CA ARG A 2 -4.64 18.15 -7.59
C ARG A 2 -3.45 17.26 -7.96
N GLU A 3 -2.25 17.83 -7.96
CA GLU A 3 -1.01 17.07 -8.18
C GLU A 3 -0.97 15.90 -7.19
N LYS A 4 -0.76 14.67 -7.68
CA LYS A 4 -0.56 13.46 -6.86
C LYS A 4 0.78 13.59 -6.14
N LYS A 5 0.83 14.35 -5.04
CA LYS A 5 2.09 14.98 -4.61
C LYS A 5 3.21 14.03 -4.19
N ASN A 6 2.95 12.78 -3.79
CA ASN A 6 4.01 11.87 -3.30
C ASN A 6 3.79 10.38 -3.59
N LEU A 7 3.36 9.99 -4.80
CA LEU A 7 3.28 8.57 -5.17
C LEU A 7 4.56 8.08 -5.85
N ARG A 8 4.94 6.82 -5.63
CA ARG A 8 6.08 6.16 -6.29
C ARG A 8 5.60 4.92 -7.05
N ARG A 9 6.09 4.73 -8.28
CA ARG A 9 5.87 3.47 -9.02
C ARG A 9 6.85 2.43 -8.49
N VAL A 10 6.37 1.23 -8.27
CA VAL A 10 7.18 0.09 -7.81
C VAL A 10 6.94 -1.06 -8.80
N THR A 11 8.03 -1.69 -9.26
CA THR A 11 7.97 -2.92 -10.08
C THR A 11 8.48 -4.07 -9.21
N LEU A 12 7.63 -5.07 -9.02
CA LEU A 12 7.93 -6.25 -8.20
C LEU A 12 7.65 -7.50 -9.01
N LEU A 13 8.57 -8.47 -8.94
CA LEU A 13 8.31 -9.83 -9.39
C LEU A 13 7.66 -10.59 -8.23
N VAL A 14 6.45 -11.08 -8.44
CA VAL A 14 5.70 -11.86 -7.45
C VAL A 14 5.25 -13.18 -8.07
N THR A 15 4.84 -14.13 -7.22
CA THR A 15 4.24 -15.37 -7.72
C THR A 15 2.88 -15.09 -8.37
N ALA A 16 2.48 -15.97 -9.30
CA ALA A 16 1.17 -15.86 -9.96
C ALA A 16 0.00 -15.84 -8.96
N GLN A 17 0.10 -16.61 -7.88
CA GLN A 17 -0.92 -16.66 -6.83
C GLN A 17 -1.06 -15.33 -6.09
N THR A 18 0.06 -14.67 -5.80
CA THR A 18 0.05 -13.34 -5.15
C THR A 18 -0.59 -12.30 -6.08
N ALA A 19 -0.24 -12.30 -7.36
CA ALA A 19 -0.86 -11.40 -8.34
C ALA A 19 -2.39 -11.59 -8.39
N TYR A 20 -2.86 -12.83 -8.53
CA TYR A 20 -4.29 -13.15 -8.53
C TYR A 20 -5.01 -12.67 -7.25
N ASN A 21 -4.39 -12.88 -6.08
CA ASN A 21 -5.01 -12.49 -4.81
C ASN A 21 -5.02 -10.97 -4.61
N LEU A 22 -4.02 -10.24 -5.11
CA LEU A 22 -4.02 -8.78 -5.06
C LEU A 22 -5.19 -8.19 -5.86
N ASP A 23 -5.46 -8.70 -7.06
CA ASP A 23 -6.61 -8.29 -7.87
C ASP A 23 -7.93 -8.66 -7.20
N ARG A 24 -8.03 -9.88 -6.66
CA ARG A 24 -9.22 -10.34 -5.94
C ARG A 24 -9.51 -9.49 -4.70
N LEU A 25 -8.48 -9.16 -3.91
CA LEU A 25 -8.60 -8.28 -2.73
C LEU A 25 -9.03 -6.87 -3.14
N ALA A 26 -8.45 -6.31 -4.20
CA ALA A 26 -8.85 -5.00 -4.72
C ALA A 26 -10.34 -5.00 -5.10
N ALA A 27 -10.82 -6.03 -5.80
CA ALA A 27 -12.22 -6.18 -6.16
C ALA A 27 -13.15 -6.28 -4.94
N MET A 28 -12.78 -7.09 -3.94
CA MET A 28 -13.57 -7.24 -2.70
C MET A 28 -13.66 -5.93 -1.89
N CYS A 29 -12.61 -5.10 -1.92
CA CYS A 29 -12.58 -3.82 -1.24
C CYS A 29 -13.10 -2.64 -2.09
N GLY A 30 -13.50 -2.86 -3.34
CA GLY A 30 -13.90 -1.80 -4.26
C GLY A 30 -12.76 -0.86 -4.68
N TYR A 31 -11.51 -1.31 -4.59
CA TYR A 31 -10.36 -0.53 -5.04
C TYR A 31 -10.16 -0.66 -6.55
N ARG A 32 -9.79 0.46 -7.18
CA ARG A 32 -9.55 0.51 -8.63
C ARG A 32 -8.25 -0.17 -9.05
N GLU A 33 -7.27 -0.24 -8.16
CA GLU A 33 -5.94 -0.76 -8.45
C GLU A 33 -5.35 -1.52 -7.25
N PRO A 34 -4.57 -2.60 -7.48
CA PRO A 34 -3.88 -3.38 -6.44
C PRO A 34 -2.99 -2.56 -5.51
N GLY A 35 -2.51 -1.40 -5.94
CA GLY A 35 -1.68 -0.50 -5.14
C GLY A 35 -2.30 -0.17 -3.77
N HIS A 36 -3.62 0.04 -3.72
CA HIS A 36 -4.31 0.32 -2.45
C HIS A 36 -4.29 -0.87 -1.47
N VAL A 37 -4.33 -2.10 -1.99
CA VAL A 37 -4.18 -3.32 -1.18
C VAL A 37 -2.76 -3.39 -0.62
N VAL A 38 -1.76 -3.13 -1.45
CA VAL A 38 -0.35 -3.11 -1.03
C VAL A 38 -0.12 -2.06 0.05
N ASP A 39 -0.60 -0.83 -0.15
CA ASP A 39 -0.46 0.26 0.83
C ASP A 39 -1.06 -0.10 2.19
N LYS A 40 -2.27 -0.70 2.18
CA LYS A 40 -2.96 -1.13 3.40
C LYS A 40 -2.18 -2.21 4.14
N LEU A 41 -1.80 -3.29 3.45
CA LEU A 41 -1.08 -4.41 4.05
C LEU A 41 0.29 -3.99 4.60
N VAL A 42 1.04 -3.16 3.85
CA VAL A 42 2.33 -2.65 4.30
C VAL A 42 2.17 -1.75 5.53
N ARG A 43 1.17 -0.87 5.54
CA ARG A 43 0.90 -0.01 6.70
C ARG A 43 0.54 -0.83 7.94
N GLU A 44 -0.37 -1.79 7.80
CA GLU A 44 -0.76 -2.70 8.89
C GLU A 44 0.44 -3.48 9.42
N LYS A 45 1.27 -4.02 8.53
CA LYS A 45 2.46 -4.79 8.94
C LYS A 45 3.50 -3.92 9.65
N MET A 46 3.70 -2.67 9.21
CA MET A 46 4.60 -1.74 9.88
C MET A 46 4.12 -1.31 11.26
N LEU A 47 2.80 -1.21 11.46
CA LEU A 47 2.21 -0.95 12.77
C LEU A 47 2.38 -2.16 13.70
N GLU A 48 2.12 -3.37 13.21
CA GLU A 48 2.31 -4.63 13.94
C GLU A 48 3.77 -4.79 14.42
N LEU A 49 4.73 -4.46 13.54
CA LEU A 49 6.17 -4.56 13.83
C LEU A 49 6.73 -3.37 14.63
N ASN A 50 5.88 -2.50 15.19
CA ASN A 50 6.24 -1.35 16.03
C ASN A 50 7.09 -0.28 15.30
N GLY A 51 7.17 -0.33 13.97
CA GLY A 51 7.85 0.67 13.12
C GLY A 51 7.06 1.96 12.90
N GLY A 52 5.82 2.02 13.40
CA GLY A 52 4.93 3.18 13.26
C GLY A 52 5.01 4.26 14.35
N LYS A 53 5.78 4.07 15.44
CA LYS A 53 5.78 5.01 16.58
C LYS A 53 6.71 6.23 16.45
N ARG A 54 7.20 6.61 15.25
CA ARG A 54 8.21 7.69 15.17
C ARG A 54 8.29 8.55 13.90
N HIS A 55 7.21 8.71 13.14
CA HIS A 55 7.16 9.67 12.02
C HIS A 55 6.10 10.76 12.15
N GLU A 56 5.67 11.05 13.38
CA GLU A 56 5.05 12.34 13.74
C GLU A 56 6.12 13.20 14.43
N ARG A 57 7.11 13.66 13.66
CA ARG A 57 7.96 14.79 14.05
C ARG A 57 7.68 15.92 13.08
N ASN A 58 7.03 16.96 13.61
CA ASN A 58 7.10 18.36 13.19
C ASN A 58 7.41 18.60 11.71
N GLU A 59 6.37 18.87 10.94
CA GLU A 59 6.49 19.85 9.86
C GLU A 59 5.82 21.13 10.37
N ASN A 60 6.64 22.19 10.39
CA ASN A 60 6.38 23.55 10.88
C ASN A 60 5.52 24.34 9.88
#